data_AF-A0A961GUD5-F1
#
_entry.id   AF-A0A961GUD5-F1
#
_cell.length_a   1.000
_cell.length_b   1.000
_cell.length_c   1.000
_cell.angle_alpha   90.00
_cell.angle_beta   90.00
_cell.angle_gamma   90.00
#
_symmetry.space_group_name_H-M   'P 1'
#
loop_
_entity.id
_entity.type
_entity.pdbx_description
1 polymer ?
#
loop_
_entity_poly.entity_id
_entity_poly.type
_entity_poly.pdbx_seq_one_letter_code
_entity_poly.pdbx_strand_id
1 'polypeptide(L)' 'GTRARSLQLMFLSTDPRDGDAWQRVRDYAAAVEASGLATVRLAAPFIPTIFGTDTYADQLW' A
#
# COMPACT_ATOMS: atom_id res chain seq x y z
N GLY A 1 14.28 12.45 -14.90
CA GLY A 1 14.01 11.60 -13.72
C GLY A 1 15.15 10.62 -13.53
N THR A 2 15.61 10.41 -12.30
CA THR A 2 16.72 9.48 -12.00
C THR A 2 16.23 8.02 -12.09
N ARG A 3 17.14 7.07 -12.34
CA ARG A 3 16.81 5.63 -12.25
C ARG A 3 16.63 5.16 -10.81
N ALA A 4 16.91 6.00 -9.82
CA ALA A 4 16.78 5.62 -8.42
C ALA A 4 15.32 5.27 -8.10
N ARG A 5 15.14 4.20 -7.36
CA ARG A 5 13.86 3.76 -6.81
C ARG A 5 14.06 3.57 -5.32
N SER A 6 13.17 4.15 -4.55
CA SER A 6 13.08 3.93 -3.12
C SER A 6 11.83 3.12 -2.82
N LEU A 7 11.90 2.29 -1.78
CA LEU A 7 10.78 1.61 -1.18
C LEU A 7 10.59 2.17 0.24
N GLN A 8 9.36 2.47 0.60
CA GLN A 8 8.99 2.83 1.96
C GLN A 8 8.04 1.78 2.52
N LEU A 9 8.23 1.43 3.79
CA LEU A 9 7.34 0.53 4.51
C LEU A 9 6.44 1.33 5.44
N MET A 10 5.13 1.12 5.31
CA MET A 10 4.12 1.71 6.18
C MET A 10 3.46 0.59 6.97
N PHE A 11 3.54 0.66 8.29
CA PHE A 11 2.99 -0.35 9.19
C PHE A 11 1.61 0.07 9.67
N LEU A 12 0.68 -0.88 9.68
CA LEU A 12 -0.68 -0.72 10.16
C LEU A 12 -0.91 -1.67 11.33
N SER A 13 -1.77 -1.26 12.26
CA SER A 13 -2.23 -2.10 13.38
C SER A 13 -3.55 -2.82 13.09
N THR A 14 -4.15 -2.55 11.93
CA THR A 14 -5.45 -3.07 11.47
C THR A 14 -5.36 -3.55 10.03
N ASP A 15 -6.38 -4.26 9.56
CA ASP A 15 -6.47 -4.66 8.16
C ASP A 15 -6.44 -3.41 7.25
N PRO A 16 -5.64 -3.40 6.16
CA PRO A 16 -5.56 -2.26 5.25
C PRO A 16 -6.87 -1.96 4.50
N ARG A 17 -7.84 -2.87 4.53
CA ARG A 17 -9.20 -2.69 3.95
C ARG A 17 -10.13 -1.90 4.88
N ASP A 18 -9.78 -1.78 6.16
CA ASP A 18 -10.60 -1.10 7.15
C ASP A 18 -10.27 0.39 7.25
N GLY A 19 -11.28 1.20 7.60
CA GLY A 19 -11.11 2.61 7.94
C GLY A 19 -10.56 3.47 6.80
N ASP A 20 -9.58 4.31 7.11
CA ASP A 20 -9.03 5.35 6.24
C ASP A 20 -7.58 5.06 5.76
N ALA A 21 -7.06 3.84 6.00
CA ALA A 21 -5.68 3.48 5.70
C ALA A 21 -5.28 3.82 4.25
N TRP A 22 -6.15 3.48 3.30
CA TRP A 22 -5.91 3.77 1.89
C TRP A 22 -6.05 5.24 1.51
N GLN A 23 -6.90 6.01 2.21
CA GLN A 23 -6.98 7.44 1.97
C GLN A 23 -5.66 8.12 2.37
N ARG A 24 -5.08 7.72 3.51
CA ARG A 24 -3.77 8.24 3.96
C ARG A 24 -2.65 7.97 2.95
N VAL A 25 -2.64 6.80 2.31
CA VAL A 25 -1.68 6.48 1.25
C VAL A 25 -1.91 7.33 -0.01
N ARG A 26 -3.17 7.59 -0.39
CA ARG A 26 -3.50 8.50 -1.50
C ARG A 26 -3.07 9.92 -1.21
N ASP A 27 -3.32 10.43 -0.01
CA ASP A 27 -2.93 11.78 0.41
C ASP A 27 -1.41 11.93 0.41
N TYR A 28 -0.70 10.92 0.91
CA TYR A 28 0.76 10.85 0.83
C TYR A 28 1.27 10.88 -0.61
N ALA A 29 0.70 10.06 -1.51
CA ALA A 29 1.09 10.05 -2.91
C ALA A 29 0.82 11.39 -3.63
N ALA A 30 -0.30 12.05 -3.31
CA ALA A 30 -0.62 13.38 -3.81
C ALA A 30 0.40 14.43 -3.32
N ALA A 31 0.79 14.37 -2.04
CA ALA A 31 1.82 15.25 -1.50
C ALA A 31 3.20 15.02 -2.15
N VAL A 32 3.55 13.76 -2.43
CA VAL A 32 4.78 13.41 -3.17
C VAL A 32 4.77 14.02 -4.57
N GLU A 33 3.67 13.87 -5.31
CA GLU A 33 3.58 14.44 -6.66
C GLU A 33 3.59 15.98 -6.64
N ALA A 34 2.84 16.60 -5.72
CA ALA A 34 2.81 18.06 -5.55
C ALA A 34 4.18 18.66 -5.17
N SER A 35 5.06 17.87 -4.54
CA SER A 35 6.42 18.30 -4.23
C SER A 35 7.32 18.47 -5.47
N GLY A 36 6.98 17.84 -6.59
CA GLY A 36 7.81 17.79 -7.80
C GLY A 36 9.11 16.99 -7.67
N LEU A 37 9.34 16.30 -6.53
CA LEU A 37 10.57 15.57 -6.25
C LEU A 37 10.55 14.11 -6.74
N ALA A 38 9.38 13.47 -6.70
CA ALA A 38 9.20 12.07 -7.04
C ALA A 38 7.74 11.78 -7.42
N THR A 39 7.49 10.57 -7.91
CA THR A 39 6.15 10.06 -8.20
C THR A 39 6.00 8.67 -7.57
N VAL A 40 4.90 8.44 -6.87
CA VAL A 40 4.55 7.10 -6.39
C VAL A 40 4.07 6.26 -7.57
N ARG A 41 4.73 5.13 -7.84
CA ARG A 41 4.39 4.24 -8.97
C ARG A 41 3.63 3.00 -8.56
N LEU A 42 3.78 2.56 -7.31
CA LEU A 42 3.12 1.39 -6.76
C LEU A 42 2.89 1.61 -5.28
N ALA A 43 1.67 1.32 -4.83
CA ALA A 43 1.35 1.07 -3.44
C ALA A 43 0.63 -0.28 -3.41
N ALA A 44 1.17 -1.22 -2.64
CA ALA A 44 0.62 -2.57 -2.52
C ALA A 44 0.56 -2.91 -1.02
N PRO A 45 -0.64 -3.09 -0.46
CA PRO A 45 -0.77 -3.50 0.93
C PRO A 45 -0.45 -4.98 1.03
N PHE A 46 -0.07 -5.41 2.23
CA PHE A 46 0.01 -6.81 2.57
C PHE A 46 -1.14 -7.15 3.51
N ILE A 47 -2.02 -8.05 3.09
CA ILE A 47 -3.06 -8.61 3.96
C ILE A 47 -2.49 -9.87 4.59
N PRO A 48 -2.46 -9.99 5.93
CA PRO A 48 -1.91 -11.16 6.59
C PRO A 48 -2.66 -12.44 6.21
N THR A 49 -1.90 -13.52 5.95
CA THR A 49 -2.46 -14.85 5.79
C THR A 49 -3.14 -15.31 7.08
N ILE A 50 -4.35 -15.87 6.96
CA ILE A 50 -5.05 -16.52 8.08
C ILE A 50 -4.69 -18.02 8.04
N PHE A 51 -3.69 -18.42 8.84
CA PHE A 51 -3.20 -19.81 8.85
C PHE A 51 -4.29 -20.81 9.26
N GLY A 52 -4.30 -21.96 8.59
CA GLY A 52 -5.27 -23.03 8.86
C GLY A 52 -6.65 -22.81 8.23
N THR A 53 -6.78 -21.80 7.35
CA THR A 53 -8.03 -21.53 6.62
C THR A 53 -7.76 -21.45 5.12
N ASP A 54 -8.80 -21.74 4.33
CA ASP A 54 -8.78 -21.56 2.87
C ASP A 54 -9.27 -20.17 2.44
N THR A 55 -9.36 -19.22 3.39
CA THR A 55 -10.13 -17.96 3.30
C THR A 55 -9.85 -17.11 2.05
N TYR A 56 -8.67 -17.24 1.46
CA TYR A 56 -8.28 -16.43 0.30
C TYR A 56 -7.97 -17.26 -0.94
N ALA A 57 -7.99 -18.60 -0.88
CA ALA A 57 -7.59 -19.42 -2.03
C ALA A 57 -8.63 -19.37 -3.16
N ASP A 58 -9.91 -19.28 -2.79
CA ASP A 58 -11.03 -19.14 -3.71
C ASP A 58 -11.29 -17.69 -4.15
N GLN A 59 -10.47 -16.73 -3.74
CA GLN A 59 -10.59 -15.31 -4.14
C GLN A 59 -9.50 -14.88 -5.14
N LEU A 60 -8.68 -15.83 -5.60
CA LEU A 60 -7.53 -15.60 -6.48
C LEU A 60 -7.81 -15.92 -7.96
N TRP A 61 -9.05 -16.26 -8.34
CA TRP A 61 -9.45 -16.62 -9.71
C TRP A 61 -10.37 -15.58 -10.35
#